data_AF-A0A671TK87-F1
#
_entry.id   AF-A0A671TK87-F1
#
_cell.length_a   1.000
_cell.length_b   1.000
_cell.length_c   1.000
_cell.angle_alpha   90.00
_cell.angle_beta   90.00
_cell.angle_gamma   90.00
#
_symmetry.space_group_name_H-M   'P 1'
#
loop_
_entity.id
_entity.type
_entity.pdbx_description
1 polymer ?
#
loop_
_entity_poly.entity_id
_entity_poly.type
_entity_poly.pdbx_seq_one_letter_code
_entity_poly.pdbx_strand_id
1 'polypeptide(L)'
;MAASLANGGLCPLSGDQVLSPAATRSMLSMMQVAGMKDYSTTFHYKTSVPAVSSSHGSLLAVVPGVLGLMAFSPESDACGNPWRAVHFCQVASQFQVLLLNIVAWAKTKTESHDDVSRAFLRR
;
A
#
# COMPACT_ATOMS: atom_id res chain seq x y z
N MET A 1 -10.35 0.15 -7.80
CA MET A 1 -8.97 -0.03 -8.30
C MET A 1 -7.96 -0.16 -7.16
N ALA A 2 -7.75 0.86 -6.32
CA ALA A 2 -6.78 0.80 -5.21
C ALA A 2 -7.05 -0.39 -4.26
N ALA A 3 -8.32 -0.65 -3.93
CA ALA A 3 -8.71 -1.80 -3.10
C ALA A 3 -8.42 -3.16 -3.77
N SER A 4 -8.51 -3.26 -5.10
CA SER A 4 -8.16 -4.49 -5.82
C SER A 4 -6.66 -4.76 -5.76
N LEU A 5 -5.83 -3.71 -5.85
CA LEU A 5 -4.38 -3.81 -5.66
C LEU A 5 -4.02 -4.16 -4.21
N ALA A 6 -4.73 -3.59 -3.23
CA ALA A 6 -4.57 -3.95 -1.83
C ALA A 6 -4.87 -5.45 -1.58
N ASN A 7 -5.86 -6.00 -2.29
CA ASN A 7 -6.30 -7.39 -2.17
C ASN A 7 -5.54 -8.36 -3.11
N GLY A 8 -4.32 -8.02 -3.53
CA GLY A 8 -3.49 -8.91 -4.34
C GLY A 8 -3.97 -9.12 -5.79
N GLY A 9 -4.80 -8.21 -6.29
CA GLY A 9 -5.34 -8.23 -7.66
C GLY A 9 -6.77 -8.75 -7.77
N LEU A 10 -7.42 -9.05 -6.65
CA LEU A 10 -8.78 -9.57 -6.58
C LEU A 10 -9.76 -8.41 -6.37
N CYS A 11 -10.78 -8.31 -7.21
CA CYS A 11 -11.79 -7.26 -7.09
C CYS A 11 -12.67 -7.52 -5.86
N PRO A 12 -12.72 -6.62 -4.87
CA PRO A 12 -13.50 -6.85 -3.65
C PRO A 12 -15.02 -6.82 -3.87
N LEU A 13 -15.48 -6.22 -4.97
CA LEU A 13 -16.91 -6.12 -5.29
C LEU A 13 -17.44 -7.32 -6.07
N SER A 14 -16.65 -7.83 -7.04
CA SER A 14 -17.07 -8.92 -7.92
C SER A 14 -16.43 -10.27 -7.57
N GLY A 15 -15.35 -10.30 -6.80
CA GLY A 15 -14.60 -11.54 -6.52
C GLY A 15 -13.75 -12.03 -7.70
N ASP A 16 -13.70 -11.29 -8.80
CA ASP A 16 -12.89 -11.66 -9.96
C ASP A 16 -11.42 -11.32 -9.77
N GLN A 17 -10.55 -12.19 -10.26
CA GLN A 17 -9.10 -11.96 -10.29
C GLN A 17 -8.74 -11.09 -11.51
N VAL A 18 -8.56 -9.80 -11.27
CA VAL A 18 -8.22 -8.81 -12.30
C VAL A 18 -6.71 -8.79 -12.58
N LEU A 19 -5.90 -9.00 -11.54
CA LEU A 19 -4.44 -9.02 -11.64
C LEU A 19 -3.89 -10.25 -10.91
N SER A 20 -2.77 -10.78 -11.41
CA SER A 20 -2.06 -11.83 -10.70
C SER A 20 -1.40 -11.26 -9.42
N PRO A 21 -1.21 -12.06 -8.37
CA PRO A 21 -0.57 -11.60 -7.14
C PRO A 21 0.89 -11.18 -7.38
N ALA A 22 1.56 -11.82 -8.34
CA ALA A 22 2.90 -11.47 -8.76
C ALA A 22 2.95 -10.09 -9.46
N ALA A 23 2.04 -9.85 -10.40
CA ALA A 23 1.94 -8.55 -11.08
C ALA A 23 1.60 -7.43 -10.09
N THR A 24 0.67 -7.69 -9.16
CA THR A 24 0.27 -6.74 -8.13
C THR A 24 1.45 -6.35 -7.24
N ARG A 25 2.26 -7.33 -6.79
CA ARG A 25 3.48 -7.05 -6.03
C ARG A 25 4.47 -6.19 -6.81
N SER A 26 4.75 -6.53 -8.07
CA SER A 26 5.66 -5.75 -8.90
C SER A 26 5.16 -4.32 -9.13
N MET A 27 3.85 -4.13 -9.34
CA MET A 27 3.24 -2.82 -9.44
C MET A 27 3.41 -2.02 -8.16
N LEU A 28 3.13 -2.60 -6.99
CA LEU A 28 3.29 -1.91 -5.71
C LEU A 28 4.74 -1.48 -5.46
N SER A 29 5.71 -2.33 -5.81
CA SER A 29 7.14 -1.98 -5.74
C SER A 29 7.49 -0.82 -6.67
N MET A 30 6.97 -0.81 -7.91
CA MET A 30 7.17 0.32 -8.83
C MET A 30 6.50 1.59 -8.33
N MET A 31 5.30 1.51 -7.76
CA MET A 31 4.61 2.67 -7.18
C MET A 31 5.42 3.28 -6.03
N GLN A 32 6.09 2.46 -5.23
CA GLN A 32 6.96 2.92 -4.15
C GLN A 32 8.18 3.72 -4.62
N VAL A 33 8.72 3.41 -5.81
CA VAL A 33 9.95 4.03 -6.33
C VAL A 33 9.64 5.19 -7.28
N ALA A 34 8.62 5.03 -8.15
CA ALA A 34 8.33 5.95 -9.24
C ALA A 34 6.98 6.69 -9.09
N GLY A 35 6.21 6.43 -8.04
CA GLY A 35 4.83 6.93 -7.96
C GLY A 35 4.70 8.42 -7.65
N MET A 36 5.72 9.06 -7.06
CA MET A 36 5.64 10.47 -6.61
C MET A 36 6.59 11.43 -7.34
N LYS A 37 6.99 11.10 -8.58
CA LYS A 37 7.97 11.87 -9.38
C LYS A 37 9.23 12.15 -8.55
N ASP A 38 9.74 13.38 -8.56
CA ASP A 38 10.92 13.80 -7.79
C ASP A 38 10.73 13.72 -6.26
N TYR A 39 9.48 13.64 -5.79
CA TYR A 39 9.16 13.50 -4.37
C TYR A 39 9.10 12.03 -3.91
N SER A 40 9.30 11.05 -4.80
CA SER A 40 9.11 9.63 -4.48
C SER A 40 10.02 9.15 -3.36
N THR A 41 11.31 9.50 -3.40
CA THR A 41 12.30 9.09 -2.40
C THR A 41 11.97 9.65 -1.01
N THR A 42 11.65 10.95 -0.92
CA THR A 42 11.29 11.59 0.35
C THR A 42 9.98 11.03 0.91
N PHE A 43 9.00 10.78 0.04
CA PHE A 43 7.73 10.21 0.45
C PHE A 43 7.87 8.76 0.94
N HIS A 44 8.67 7.95 0.23
CA HIS A 44 8.96 6.58 0.60
C HIS A 44 9.62 6.52 1.99
N TYR A 45 10.61 7.38 2.23
CA TYR A 45 11.30 7.44 3.52
C TYR A 45 10.37 7.83 4.67
N LYS A 46 9.41 8.72 4.42
CA LYS A 46 8.48 9.22 5.47
C LYS A 46 7.32 8.28 5.77
N THR A 47 6.74 7.65 4.74
CA THR A 47 5.44 6.97 4.85
C THR A 47 5.53 5.47 4.64
N SER A 48 6.54 4.97 3.93
CA SER A 48 6.68 3.57 3.46
C SER A 48 5.52 3.02 2.62
N VAL A 49 4.52 3.83 2.29
CA VAL A 49 3.30 3.39 1.57
C VAL A 49 3.50 3.56 0.06
N PRO A 50 3.17 2.54 -0.77
CA PRO A 50 3.11 2.72 -2.21
C PRO A 50 2.00 3.70 -2.58
N ALA A 51 2.38 4.80 -3.23
CA ALA A 51 1.43 5.81 -3.69
C ALA A 51 1.84 6.37 -5.04
N VAL A 52 0.85 6.68 -5.88
CA VAL A 52 1.00 7.27 -7.21
C VAL A 52 0.29 8.61 -7.26
N SER A 53 0.98 9.61 -7.80
CA SER A 53 0.45 10.94 -8.06
C SER A 53 0.18 11.15 -9.55
N SER A 54 -0.82 11.97 -9.85
CA SER A 54 -1.15 12.42 -11.19
C SER A 54 -1.03 13.95 -11.28
N SER A 55 -0.69 14.46 -12.46
CA SER A 55 -0.73 15.89 -12.80
C SER A 55 -2.14 16.48 -12.68
N HIS A 56 -3.17 15.65 -12.78
CA HIS A 56 -4.57 16.06 -12.62
C HIS A 56 -4.97 16.26 -11.16
N GLY A 57 -4.04 16.12 -10.21
CA GLY A 57 -4.31 16.34 -8.79
C GLY A 57 -4.88 15.12 -8.06
N SER A 58 -4.90 13.95 -8.70
CA SER A 58 -5.23 12.70 -8.02
C SER A 58 -4.00 12.05 -7.39
N LEU A 59 -4.20 11.45 -6.24
CA LEU A 59 -3.23 10.63 -5.53
C LEU A 59 -3.88 9.31 -5.14
N LEU A 60 -3.28 8.20 -5.54
CA LEU A 60 -3.72 6.86 -5.20
C LEU A 60 -2.70 6.24 -4.25
N ALA A 61 -3.11 5.83 -3.06
CA ALA A 61 -2.27 5.15 -2.09
C ALA A 61 -2.82 3.76 -1.79
N VAL A 62 -1.95 2.77 -1.63
CA VAL A 62 -2.38 1.38 -1.43
C VAL A 62 -1.72 0.81 -0.18
N VAL A 63 -2.54 0.18 0.66
CA VAL A 63 -2.10 -0.55 1.85
C VAL A 63 -2.34 -2.03 1.60
N PRO A 64 -1.30 -2.80 1.27
CA PRO A 64 -1.44 -4.22 0.96
C PRO A 64 -2.12 -4.97 2.12
N GLY A 65 -3.21 -5.67 1.84
CA GLY A 65 -3.96 -6.47 2.81
C GLY A 65 -4.87 -5.68 3.76
N VAL A 66 -4.97 -4.36 3.64
CA VAL A 66 -5.84 -3.54 4.53
C VAL A 66 -6.84 -2.73 3.72
N LEU A 67 -6.38 -1.75 2.94
CA LEU A 67 -7.27 -0.83 2.22
C LEU A 67 -6.54 -0.12 1.06
N GLY A 68 -7.30 0.45 0.13
CA GLY A 68 -6.78 1.35 -0.89
C GLY A 68 -7.45 2.72 -0.78
N LEU A 69 -6.65 3.78 -0.83
CA LEU A 69 -7.10 5.17 -0.75
C LEU A 69 -6.91 5.88 -2.09
N MET A 70 -7.85 6.77 -2.39
CA MET A 70 -7.77 7.69 -3.50
C MET A 70 -8.13 9.07 -2.97
N ALA A 71 -7.21 10.01 -3.07
CA ALA A 71 -7.43 11.41 -2.73
C ALA A 71 -7.36 12.24 -4.01
N PHE A 72 -8.20 13.26 -4.12
CA PHE A 72 -8.22 14.18 -5.25
C PHE A 72 -8.18 15.61 -4.73
N SER A 73 -7.27 16.41 -5.28
CA SER A 73 -7.09 17.82 -4.96
C SER A 73 -6.66 18.56 -6.22
N PRO A 74 -7.44 19.53 -6.72
CA PRO A 74 -7.11 20.27 -7.94
C PRO A 74 -5.87 21.16 -7.79
N GLU A 75 -5.51 21.54 -6.56
CA GLU A 75 -4.31 22.33 -6.29
C GLU A 75 -3.03 21.47 -6.31
N SER A 76 -2.09 21.85 -7.18
CA SER A 76 -0.76 21.25 -7.28
C SER A 76 0.32 22.16 -6.66
N ASP A 77 1.34 21.53 -6.08
CA ASP A 77 2.56 22.18 -5.59
C ASP A 77 3.52 22.53 -6.74
N ALA A 78 4.63 23.19 -6.43
CA ALA A 78 5.73 23.49 -7.35
C ALA A 78 6.29 22.25 -8.07
N CYS A 79 6.24 21.07 -7.45
CA CYS A 79 6.63 19.79 -8.06
C CYS A 79 5.53 19.14 -8.94
N GLY A 80 4.38 19.80 -9.11
CA GLY A 80 3.25 19.28 -9.88
C GLY A 80 2.57 18.08 -9.23
N ASN A 81 2.66 17.97 -7.91
CA ASN A 81 2.00 16.95 -7.10
C ASN A 81 0.89 17.59 -6.24
N PRO A 82 -0.23 16.91 -5.98
CA PRO A 82 -1.31 17.45 -5.16
C PRO A 82 -0.91 17.56 -3.68
N TRP A 83 -0.54 18.75 -3.21
CA TRP A 83 0.03 18.96 -1.87
C TRP A 83 -0.91 18.49 -0.74
N ARG A 84 -2.22 18.77 -0.86
CA ARG A 84 -3.23 18.37 0.13
C ARG A 84 -3.33 16.85 0.23
N ALA A 85 -3.30 16.17 -0.91
CA ALA A 85 -3.40 14.73 -0.97
C ALA A 85 -2.14 14.06 -0.41
N VAL A 86 -0.96 14.60 -0.73
CA VAL A 86 0.32 14.14 -0.18
C VAL A 86 0.34 14.32 1.34
N HIS A 87 -0.08 15.48 1.84
CA HIS A 87 -0.18 15.76 3.27
C HIS A 87 -1.18 14.81 3.95
N PHE A 88 -2.35 14.60 3.36
CA PHE A 88 -3.33 13.64 3.84
C PHE A 88 -2.74 12.23 3.92
N CYS A 89 -2.00 11.80 2.90
CA CYS A 89 -1.38 10.49 2.88
C CYS A 89 -0.27 10.35 3.92
N GLN A 90 0.48 11.41 4.19
CA GLN A 90 1.48 11.45 5.28
C GLN A 90 0.81 11.29 6.65
N VAL A 91 -0.25 12.06 6.92
CA VAL A 91 -1.01 11.94 8.17
C VAL A 91 -1.64 10.55 8.28
N ALA A 92 -2.27 10.05 7.22
CA ALA A 92 -2.86 8.70 7.20
C ALA A 92 -1.80 7.61 7.41
N SER A 93 -0.58 7.78 6.89
CA SER A 93 0.51 6.84 7.12
C SER A 93 1.03 6.83 8.56
N GLN A 94 0.95 7.96 9.29
CA GLN A 94 1.27 7.97 10.73
C GLN A 94 0.33 7.07 11.53
N PHE A 95 -0.95 7.02 11.16
CA PHE A 95 -1.89 6.05 11.74
C PHE A 95 -1.53 4.61 11.38
N GLN A 96 -0.87 4.39 10.23
CA GLN A 96 -0.49 3.07 9.74
C GLN A 96 0.77 2.49 10.37
N VAL A 97 1.74 3.30 10.81
CA VAL A 97 2.93 2.79 11.52
C VAL A 97 2.51 2.05 12.81
N LEU A 98 1.37 2.41 13.41
CA LEU A 98 0.78 1.69 14.54
C LEU A 98 0.21 0.31 14.11
N LEU A 99 -0.36 0.22 12.91
CA LEU A 99 -1.03 -0.97 12.37
C LEU A 99 -0.06 -1.97 11.72
N LEU A 100 1.01 -1.49 11.05
CA LEU A 100 2.06 -2.35 10.49
C LEU A 100 2.83 -3.10 11.57
N ASN A 101 3.08 -2.47 12.74
CA ASN A 101 3.66 -3.16 13.89
C ASN A 101 2.75 -4.30 14.39
N ILE A 102 1.44 -4.09 14.41
CA ILE A 102 0.47 -5.10 14.88
C ILE A 102 0.30 -6.22 13.85
N VAL A 103 0.22 -5.92 12.54
CA VAL A 103 0.06 -6.93 11.49
C VAL A 103 1.34 -7.73 11.27
N ALA A 104 2.52 -7.09 11.31
CA ALA A 104 3.80 -7.80 11.30
C ALA A 104 3.92 -8.74 12.53
N TRP A 105 3.50 -8.26 13.72
CA TRP A 105 3.47 -9.08 14.93
C TRP A 105 2.41 -10.19 14.91
N ALA A 106 1.25 -9.95 14.28
CA ALA A 106 0.21 -10.96 14.12
C ALA A 106 0.65 -12.06 13.15
N LYS A 107 1.34 -11.69 12.05
CA LYS A 107 1.91 -12.65 11.10
C LYS A 107 2.99 -13.53 11.72
N THR A 108 3.90 -12.95 12.52
CA THR A 108 4.92 -13.75 13.23
C THR A 108 4.31 -14.73 14.24
N LYS A 109 3.18 -14.37 14.87
CA LYS A 109 2.46 -15.30 15.75
C LYS A 109 1.80 -16.47 15.00
N THR A 110 1.17 -16.22 13.87
CA THR A 110 0.55 -17.29 13.05
C THR A 110 1.59 -18.23 12.44
N GLU A 111 2.73 -17.71 11.96
CA GLU A 111 3.82 -18.55 11.43
C GLU A 111 4.45 -19.43 12.53
N SER A 112 4.60 -18.89 13.75
CA SER A 112 5.08 -19.68 14.89
C SER A 112 4.13 -20.81 15.33
N HIS A 113 2.82 -20.67 15.08
CA HIS A 113 1.82 -21.66 15.48
C HIS A 113 1.67 -22.78 14.42
N ASP A 114 1.84 -22.44 13.14
CA ASP A 114 1.82 -23.40 12.03
C ASP A 114 3.11 -24.25 11.97
N ASP A 115 4.27 -23.69 12.30
CA ASP A 115 5.53 -24.43 12.36
C ASP A 115 5.59 -25.44 13.52
N VAL A 116 5.02 -25.10 14.69
CA VAL A 116 4.89 -26.04 15.81
C VAL A 116 3.94 -27.20 15.43
N SER A 117 2.86 -26.91 14.71
CA SER A 117 1.89 -27.90 14.27
C SER A 117 2.46 -28.85 13.20
N ARG A 118 3.30 -28.34 12.29
CA ARG A 118 3.99 -29.15 11.27
C ARG A 118 5.17 -29.96 11.82
N ALA A 119 5.83 -29.48 12.88
CA ALA A 119 6.87 -30.24 13.59
C ALA A 119 6.30 -31.44 14.35
N PHE A 120 5.05 -31.37 14.84
CA PHE A 120 4.39 -32.46 15.56
C PHE A 120 3.85 -33.58 14.64
N LEU A 121 3.48 -33.26 13.39
CA LEU A 121 2.96 -34.23 12.40
C LEU A 121 4.05 -35.03 11.65
N ARG A 122 5.34 -34.83 11.98
CA ARG A 122 6.48 -35.58 11.41
C ARG A 122 7.12 -36.57 12.39
N ARG A 123 6.45 -36.95 13.47
CA ARG A 123 6.86 -38.03 14.38
C ARG A 123 5.86 -39.18 14.38
#